data_AF-A0AAV7B9U0-F1
#
_entry.id   AF-A0AAV7B9U0-F1
#
_cell.length_a   1.000
_cell.length_b   1.000
_cell.length_c   1.000
_cell.angle_alpha   90.00
_cell.angle_beta   90.00
_cell.angle_gamma   90.00
#
_symmetry.space_group_name_H-M   'P 1'
#
loop_
_entity.id
_entity.type
_entity.pdbx_description
1 polymer ?
#
loop_
_entity_poly.entity_id
_entity_poly.type
_entity_poly.pdbx_seq_one_letter_code
_entity_poly.pdbx_strand_id
1 'polypeptide(L)'
;MGGKLVKCLASPSPVHSSKSEVNGAQCEEKAEITIIQCEENISRRDEASVPLSECQPTSTAISPDTSWEDHLLEQQDHLEKEMEEAKKMISGLQALLLNGSLPEDEQESLSCLREDGACPEEQLVIIKSRLDQSMSENQALKKDLQNCKQENRNLQAIKDALQQRMAQQEGVVLQLKQELLRTNMDKDELHNQNVDLQRKLEERNQFIADYKKEMTQKDWLIQQMQGKLDETHRKLSEASYQKVNSYISHPPQTNGFLQTSGKGPIRDPAPQRTANDLQLVRDALRSLRNSFSGHDPQHHTIDSLEQGIASLMDRLHAIENQRRQDRKARGRLSGTKELNEYRDSWPPNSKMPHSQSAPVMGGGNSCTKVLYFTDRSLTPFMVNIPKR
;
A
#
# COMPACT_ATOMS: atom_id res chain seq x y z
N MET A 1 -4.61 15.59 -67.95
CA MET A 1 -4.51 16.86 -67.22
C MET A 1 -4.43 16.52 -65.73
N GLY A 2 -3.33 16.56 -64.99
CA GLY A 2 -1.92 16.81 -65.24
C GLY A 2 -1.21 16.32 -63.98
N GLY A 3 -0.10 15.60 -64.13
CA GLY A 3 0.75 15.23 -63.01
C GLY A 3 1.56 16.41 -62.49
N LYS A 4 2.06 16.30 -61.26
CA LYS A 4 3.34 16.87 -60.80
C LYS A 4 3.70 16.15 -59.49
N LEU A 5 4.66 15.23 -59.51
CA LEU A 5 6.13 15.38 -59.53
C LEU A 5 6.70 15.37 -58.10
N VAL A 6 7.40 14.27 -57.84
CA VAL A 6 8.19 13.87 -56.69
C VAL A 6 9.34 14.84 -56.43
N LYS A 7 9.70 15.07 -55.16
CA LYS A 7 11.09 15.38 -54.76
C LYS A 7 11.44 14.71 -53.45
N CYS A 8 12.08 13.55 -53.56
CA CYS A 8 13.02 13.05 -52.57
C CYS A 8 14.28 13.91 -52.63
N LEU A 9 14.84 14.31 -51.49
CA LEU A 9 16.27 14.59 -51.38
C LEU A 9 16.81 13.82 -50.18
N ALA A 10 17.89 13.11 -50.49
CA ALA A 10 18.57 12.14 -49.67
C ALA A 10 19.37 12.75 -48.52
N SER A 11 19.71 11.87 -47.58
CA SER A 11 20.68 12.00 -46.49
C SER A 11 22.11 12.32 -46.97
N PRO A 12 23.03 12.60 -46.02
CA PRO A 12 24.01 11.54 -45.77
C PRO A 12 24.22 11.19 -44.29
N SER A 13 24.58 9.93 -44.12
CA SER A 13 24.84 9.13 -42.92
C SER A 13 26.09 9.55 -42.09
N PRO A 14 26.30 8.97 -40.89
CA PRO A 14 27.21 9.46 -39.86
C PRO A 14 28.65 8.95 -40.05
N VAL A 15 29.62 9.74 -39.61
CA VAL A 15 31.05 9.39 -39.66
C VAL A 15 31.50 8.95 -38.27
N HIS A 16 31.95 7.70 -38.17
CA HIS A 16 32.72 7.16 -37.05
C HIS A 16 34.09 7.83 -36.96
N SER A 17 34.54 8.22 -35.76
CA SER A 17 35.98 8.17 -35.40
C SER A 17 36.22 8.26 -33.88
N SER A 18 36.85 7.20 -33.38
CA SER A 18 37.92 7.05 -32.37
C SER A 18 38.04 7.95 -31.11
N LYS A 19 37.97 7.27 -29.95
CA LYS A 19 38.92 7.23 -28.80
C LYS A 19 39.66 8.51 -28.34
N SER A 20 39.45 8.87 -27.06
CA SER A 20 40.44 9.04 -25.97
C SER A 20 39.67 9.33 -24.66
N GLU A 21 39.71 8.50 -23.61
CA GLU A 21 40.68 8.51 -22.49
C GLU A 21 40.90 9.94 -21.93
N VAL A 22 40.72 10.29 -20.64
CA VAL A 22 40.98 9.52 -19.41
C VAL A 22 40.43 10.29 -18.17
N ASN A 23 40.17 9.53 -17.09
CA ASN A 23 40.10 9.88 -15.64
C ASN A 23 38.96 10.80 -15.13
N GLY A 24 38.26 10.53 -14.03
CA GLY A 24 38.40 9.50 -12.99
C GLY A 24 37.82 10.05 -11.68
N ALA A 25 36.78 9.40 -11.12
CA ALA A 25 36.45 9.44 -9.69
C ALA A 25 35.42 8.34 -9.39
N GLN A 26 35.87 7.33 -8.65
CA GLN A 26 35.06 6.28 -8.05
C GLN A 26 34.18 6.85 -6.93
N CYS A 27 32.95 6.35 -6.81
CA CYS A 27 32.33 6.09 -5.51
C CYS A 27 31.39 4.89 -5.66
N GLU A 28 31.75 3.78 -5.03
CA GLU A 28 30.93 2.57 -4.89
C GLU A 28 29.81 2.83 -3.89
N GLU A 29 28.57 2.44 -4.20
CA GLU A 29 27.70 1.82 -3.20
C GLU A 29 26.74 0.83 -3.88
N LYS A 30 26.76 -0.39 -3.36
CA LYS A 30 26.02 -1.56 -3.84
C LYS A 30 24.56 -1.48 -3.35
N ALA A 31 23.61 -1.64 -4.27
CA ALA A 31 22.27 -2.09 -3.94
C ALA A 31 21.82 -3.14 -4.96
N GLU A 32 21.87 -4.37 -4.48
CA GLU A 32 21.52 -5.63 -5.13
C GLU A 32 20.00 -5.72 -5.31
N ILE A 33 19.52 -5.68 -6.56
CA ILE A 33 18.11 -5.91 -6.89
C ILE A 33 17.98 -7.39 -7.28
N THR A 34 17.56 -8.20 -6.30
CA THR A 34 17.23 -9.61 -6.50
C THR A 34 15.88 -9.73 -7.20
N ILE A 35 15.90 -10.03 -8.50
CA ILE A 35 14.72 -10.46 -9.25
C ILE A 35 14.55 -11.96 -9.00
N ILE A 36 13.52 -12.32 -8.25
CA ILE A 36 13.10 -13.70 -8.00
C ILE A 36 12.48 -14.26 -9.29
N GLN A 37 13.20 -15.12 -10.00
CA GLN A 37 12.63 -16.05 -10.98
C GLN A 37 12.18 -17.31 -10.25
N CYS A 38 10.89 -17.66 -10.40
CA CYS A 38 10.32 -18.91 -9.93
C CYS A 38 10.81 -20.08 -10.80
N GLU A 39 11.46 -21.06 -10.19
CA GLU A 39 11.75 -22.35 -10.80
C GLU A 39 10.48 -23.22 -10.80
N GLU A 40 10.00 -23.59 -11.99
CA GLU A 40 9.08 -24.71 -12.19
C GLU A 40 9.92 -25.93 -12.57
N ASN A 41 9.91 -26.94 -11.69
CA ASN A 41 10.69 -28.15 -11.80
C ASN A 41 9.76 -29.32 -12.14
N ILE A 42 9.72 -29.76 -13.41
CA ILE A 42 9.17 -31.08 -13.79
C ILE A 42 10.07 -31.74 -14.83
N SER A 43 10.88 -32.69 -14.34
CA SER A 43 11.25 -33.99 -14.89
C SER A 43 11.82 -34.10 -16.32
N ARG A 44 13.11 -34.47 -16.39
CA ARG A 44 13.78 -35.06 -17.55
C ARG A 44 13.55 -36.59 -17.56
N ARG A 45 13.27 -37.16 -18.73
CA ARG A 45 13.52 -38.57 -19.08
C ARG A 45 14.07 -38.63 -20.51
N ASP A 46 15.39 -38.80 -20.58
CA ASP A 46 16.17 -39.77 -21.38
C ASP A 46 15.99 -39.99 -22.90
N GLU A 47 17.18 -39.97 -23.54
CA GLU A 47 17.66 -40.68 -24.76
C GLU A 47 17.51 -40.01 -26.14
N ALA A 48 18.63 -39.45 -26.67
CA ALA A 48 19.45 -40.06 -27.74
C ALA A 48 20.18 -39.03 -28.66
N SER A 49 21.51 -38.98 -28.54
CA SER A 49 22.57 -38.81 -29.58
C SER A 49 22.40 -37.89 -30.82
N VAL A 50 23.00 -36.69 -30.75
CA VAL A 50 24.02 -36.00 -31.63
C VAL A 50 24.34 -36.69 -33.00
N PRO A 51 24.43 -35.97 -34.16
CA PRO A 51 25.42 -34.90 -34.35
C PRO A 51 25.00 -33.55 -34.90
N LEU A 52 25.61 -32.57 -34.24
CA LEU A 52 25.84 -31.17 -34.56
C LEU A 52 26.34 -31.00 -36.01
N SER A 53 25.61 -30.23 -36.81
CA SER A 53 26.14 -29.58 -38.01
C SER A 53 25.92 -28.08 -37.89
N GLU A 54 26.97 -27.38 -38.24
CA GLU A 54 27.31 -25.99 -38.02
C GLU A 54 26.50 -25.08 -38.95
N CYS A 55 25.75 -24.10 -38.42
CA CYS A 55 25.43 -22.87 -39.14
C CYS A 55 25.07 -21.74 -38.18
N GLN A 56 25.72 -20.60 -38.41
CA GLN A 56 25.65 -19.35 -37.67
C GLN A 56 24.26 -18.68 -37.70
N PRO A 57 23.98 -17.72 -36.79
CA PRO A 57 22.70 -17.03 -36.73
C PRO A 57 22.59 -16.00 -37.85
N THR A 58 21.80 -16.30 -38.88
CA THR A 58 21.26 -15.26 -39.75
C THR A 58 20.12 -14.57 -39.03
N SER A 59 20.42 -13.37 -38.53
CA SER A 59 19.45 -12.35 -38.18
C SER A 59 18.62 -12.02 -39.42
N THR A 60 17.47 -12.67 -39.60
CA THR A 60 16.44 -12.15 -40.51
C THR A 60 15.65 -11.09 -39.78
N ALA A 61 16.11 -9.85 -39.93
CA ALA A 61 15.30 -8.68 -39.69
C ALA A 61 14.04 -8.81 -40.57
N ILE A 62 12.89 -8.98 -39.92
CA ILE A 62 11.58 -8.97 -40.58
C ILE A 62 11.38 -7.55 -41.12
N SER A 63 11.67 -7.35 -42.40
CA SER A 63 11.21 -6.19 -43.15
C SER A 63 9.73 -6.39 -43.46
N PRO A 64 8.84 -5.44 -43.13
CA PRO A 64 7.40 -5.55 -43.41
C PRO A 64 7.05 -5.40 -44.90
N ASP A 65 8.04 -5.24 -45.77
CA ASP A 65 7.88 -5.03 -47.22
C ASP A 65 7.75 -6.33 -48.04
N THR A 66 7.95 -7.51 -47.43
CA THR A 66 7.85 -8.78 -48.18
C THR A 66 6.43 -9.33 -48.26
N SER A 67 5.47 -8.89 -47.44
CA SER A 67 4.18 -9.58 -47.34
C SER A 67 3.34 -9.52 -48.63
N TRP A 68 3.46 -8.44 -49.41
CA TRP A 68 2.74 -8.29 -50.68
C TRP A 68 3.47 -9.00 -51.82
N GLU A 69 4.80 -9.02 -51.80
CA GLU A 69 5.62 -9.77 -52.75
C GLU A 69 5.44 -11.27 -52.57
N ASP A 70 5.41 -11.75 -51.33
CA ASP A 70 5.12 -13.13 -50.95
C ASP A 70 3.70 -13.54 -51.37
N HIS A 71 2.70 -12.67 -51.17
CA HIS A 71 1.32 -12.94 -51.59
C HIS A 71 1.16 -13.01 -53.11
N LEU A 72 1.87 -12.15 -53.85
CA LEU A 72 1.85 -12.17 -55.32
C LEU A 72 2.53 -13.43 -55.88
N LEU A 73 3.62 -13.87 -55.24
CA LEU A 73 4.34 -15.09 -55.61
C LEU A 73 3.50 -16.34 -55.32
N GLU A 74 2.82 -16.38 -54.17
CA GLU A 74 1.86 -17.43 -53.82
C GLU A 74 0.67 -17.46 -54.80
N GLN A 75 0.16 -16.29 -55.21
CA GLN A 75 -0.89 -16.19 -56.21
C GLN A 75 -0.41 -16.67 -57.60
N GLN A 76 0.83 -16.37 -57.98
CA GLN A 76 1.41 -16.84 -59.23
C GLN A 76 1.60 -18.36 -59.24
N ASP A 77 2.14 -18.93 -58.16
CA ASP A 77 2.28 -20.38 -57.99
C ASP A 77 0.91 -21.08 -58.02
N HIS A 78 -0.10 -20.47 -57.38
CA HIS A 78 -1.48 -20.97 -57.42
C HIS A 78 -2.05 -21.01 -58.84
N LEU A 79 -1.88 -19.94 -59.63
CA LEU A 79 -2.34 -19.89 -61.02
C LEU A 79 -1.56 -20.85 -61.93
N GLU A 80 -0.25 -21.00 -61.73
CA GLU A 80 0.56 -21.96 -62.47
C GLU A 80 0.11 -23.39 -62.20
N LYS A 81 -0.23 -23.70 -60.96
CA LYS A 81 -0.80 -24.98 -60.56
C LYS A 81 -2.17 -25.23 -61.20
N GLU A 82 -3.08 -24.24 -61.18
CA GLU A 82 -4.38 -24.37 -61.86
C GLU A 82 -4.23 -24.52 -63.38
N MET A 83 -3.28 -23.80 -63.99
CA MET A 83 -2.99 -23.93 -65.41
C MET A 83 -2.47 -25.34 -65.74
N GLU A 84 -1.57 -25.88 -64.92
CA GLU A 84 -1.02 -27.23 -65.14
C GLU A 84 -2.10 -28.30 -64.92
N GLU A 85 -2.99 -28.11 -63.94
CA GLU A 85 -4.18 -28.96 -63.75
C GLU A 85 -5.13 -28.89 -64.96
N ALA A 86 -5.38 -27.70 -65.49
CA ALA A 86 -6.19 -27.52 -66.69
C ALA A 86 -5.58 -28.18 -67.92
N LYS A 87 -4.26 -28.06 -68.13
CA LYS A 87 -3.55 -28.76 -69.21
C LYS A 87 -3.65 -30.27 -69.05
N LYS A 88 -3.51 -30.77 -67.82
CA LYS A 88 -3.67 -32.20 -67.51
C LYS A 88 -5.08 -32.68 -67.84
N MET A 89 -6.12 -31.95 -67.42
CA MET A 89 -7.51 -32.25 -67.75
C MET A 89 -7.77 -32.24 -69.26
N ILE A 90 -7.27 -31.23 -69.97
CA ILE A 90 -7.41 -31.14 -71.44
C ILE A 90 -6.72 -32.31 -72.12
N SER A 91 -5.52 -32.67 -71.68
CA SER A 91 -4.77 -33.81 -72.21
C SER A 91 -5.49 -35.14 -71.94
N GLY A 92 -6.07 -35.29 -70.75
CA GLY A 92 -6.89 -36.45 -70.39
C GLY A 92 -8.17 -36.55 -71.23
N LEU A 93 -8.90 -35.43 -71.40
CA LEU A 93 -10.07 -35.36 -72.29
C LEU A 93 -9.70 -35.67 -73.74
N GLN A 94 -8.56 -35.16 -74.21
CA GLN A 94 -8.06 -35.43 -75.55
C GLN A 94 -7.75 -36.92 -75.75
N ALA A 95 -7.09 -37.56 -74.77
CA ALA A 95 -6.82 -39.00 -74.81
C ALA A 95 -8.12 -39.82 -74.82
N LEU A 96 -9.10 -39.43 -74.01
CA LEU A 96 -10.39 -40.12 -73.92
C LEU A 96 -11.20 -40.00 -75.22
N LEU A 97 -11.18 -38.81 -75.86
CA LEU A 97 -11.82 -38.57 -77.15
C LEU A 97 -11.13 -39.27 -78.32
N LEU A 98 -9.80 -39.36 -78.32
CA LEU A 98 -9.03 -39.97 -79.43
C LEU A 98 -8.92 -41.49 -79.29
N ASN A 99 -8.67 -41.98 -78.08
CA ASN A 99 -8.28 -43.37 -77.82
C ASN A 99 -9.39 -44.17 -77.13
N GLY A 100 -10.47 -43.53 -76.65
CA GLY A 100 -11.56 -44.18 -75.92
C GLY A 100 -11.18 -44.62 -74.51
N SER A 101 -9.97 -44.31 -74.05
CA SER A 101 -9.45 -44.62 -72.72
C SER A 101 -8.58 -43.50 -72.19
N LEU A 102 -8.50 -43.39 -70.87
CA LEU A 102 -7.55 -42.51 -70.20
C LEU A 102 -6.09 -42.97 -70.46
N PRO A 103 -5.10 -42.07 -70.30
CA PRO A 103 -3.67 -42.43 -70.32
C PRO A 103 -3.35 -43.52 -69.29
N GLU A 104 -2.37 -44.40 -69.58
CA GLU A 104 -2.03 -45.56 -68.73
C GLU A 104 -1.75 -45.17 -67.26
N ASP A 105 -1.14 -44.01 -67.03
CA ASP A 105 -0.84 -43.46 -65.68
C ASP A 105 -2.09 -43.20 -64.82
N GLU A 106 -3.25 -42.93 -65.44
CA GLU A 106 -4.51 -42.71 -64.72
C GLU A 106 -5.36 -44.00 -64.69
N GLN A 107 -5.05 -44.96 -65.55
CA GLN A 107 -5.73 -46.25 -65.66
C GLN A 107 -5.29 -47.25 -64.58
N GLU A 108 -4.08 -47.11 -64.02
CA GLU A 108 -3.60 -47.88 -62.86
C GLU A 108 -4.54 -47.82 -61.65
N SER A 109 -5.20 -46.68 -61.44
CA SER A 109 -6.19 -46.51 -60.38
C SER A 109 -7.47 -47.33 -60.60
N LEU A 110 -7.84 -47.60 -61.86
CA LEU A 110 -8.96 -48.46 -62.26
C LEU A 110 -8.58 -49.94 -62.29
N SER A 111 -7.32 -50.26 -62.61
CA SER A 111 -6.77 -51.62 -62.58
C SER A 111 -6.80 -52.23 -61.16
N CYS A 112 -6.72 -51.41 -60.11
CA CYS A 112 -6.90 -51.83 -58.70
C CYS A 112 -8.34 -52.28 -58.36
N LEU A 113 -9.32 -51.90 -59.19
CA LEU A 113 -10.72 -52.32 -59.04
C LEU A 113 -10.95 -53.75 -59.57
N ARG A 114 -10.08 -54.22 -60.47
CA ARG A 114 -10.18 -55.54 -61.09
C ARG A 114 -9.40 -56.56 -60.28
N GLU A 115 -10.11 -57.34 -59.50
CA GLU A 115 -9.56 -58.53 -58.84
C GLU A 115 -9.25 -59.59 -59.91
N ASP A 116 -7.97 -59.92 -60.10
CA ASP A 116 -7.48 -60.79 -61.17
C ASP A 116 -7.99 -62.23 -60.97
N GLY A 117 -8.93 -62.67 -61.81
CA GLY A 117 -9.50 -64.03 -61.78
C GLY A 117 -10.99 -64.15 -61.41
N ALA A 118 -11.69 -63.04 -61.07
CA ALA A 118 -13.12 -63.07 -60.76
C ALA A 118 -13.99 -63.18 -62.02
N CYS A 119 -15.08 -63.98 -61.97
CA CYS A 119 -16.08 -63.99 -63.05
C CYS A 119 -16.87 -62.65 -63.05
N PRO A 120 -17.51 -62.25 -64.16
CA PRO A 120 -18.16 -60.94 -64.27
C PRO A 120 -19.23 -60.68 -63.19
N GLU A 121 -19.99 -61.71 -62.79
CA GLU A 121 -20.93 -61.62 -61.66
C GLU A 121 -20.24 -61.36 -60.32
N GLU A 122 -19.12 -62.02 -60.02
CA GLU A 122 -18.33 -61.83 -58.79
C GLU A 122 -17.69 -60.43 -58.76
N GLN A 123 -17.17 -59.97 -59.90
CA GLN A 123 -16.64 -58.63 -60.05
C GLN A 123 -17.69 -57.56 -59.71
N LEU A 124 -18.95 -57.77 -60.11
CA LEU A 124 -20.05 -56.86 -59.84
C LEU A 124 -20.42 -56.82 -58.35
N VAL A 125 -20.38 -57.97 -57.66
CA VAL A 125 -20.56 -58.05 -56.20
C VAL A 125 -19.43 -57.32 -55.46
N ILE A 126 -18.18 -57.51 -55.87
CA ILE A 126 -17.02 -56.83 -55.28
C ILE A 126 -17.13 -55.31 -55.45
N ILE A 127 -17.44 -54.84 -56.66
CA ILE A 127 -17.61 -53.42 -56.95
C ILE A 127 -18.74 -52.83 -56.10
N LYS A 128 -19.88 -53.52 -55.99
CA LYS A 128 -21.00 -53.08 -55.16
C LYS A 128 -20.64 -52.99 -53.69
N SER A 129 -19.94 -54.00 -53.14
CA SER A 129 -19.46 -53.98 -51.76
C SER A 129 -18.48 -52.84 -51.49
N ARG A 130 -17.53 -52.59 -52.41
CA ARG A 130 -16.58 -51.47 -52.29
C ARG A 130 -17.30 -50.12 -52.36
N LEU A 131 -18.32 -50.00 -53.21
CA LEU A 131 -19.16 -48.79 -53.28
C LEU A 131 -19.94 -48.58 -51.98
N ASP A 132 -20.59 -49.61 -51.44
CA ASP A 132 -21.34 -49.54 -50.18
C ASP A 132 -20.41 -49.18 -49.00
N GLN A 133 -19.21 -49.77 -48.96
CA GLN A 133 -18.17 -49.41 -47.99
C GLN A 133 -17.74 -47.94 -48.14
N SER A 134 -17.42 -47.49 -49.35
CA SER A 134 -17.03 -46.11 -49.62
C SER A 134 -18.12 -45.10 -49.23
N MET A 135 -19.38 -45.43 -49.51
CA MET A 135 -20.54 -44.62 -49.11
C MET A 135 -20.68 -44.53 -47.59
N SER A 136 -20.45 -45.64 -46.87
CA SER A 136 -20.45 -45.69 -45.40
C SER A 136 -19.31 -44.85 -44.80
N GLU A 137 -18.09 -45.00 -45.31
CA GLU A 137 -16.92 -44.22 -44.91
C GLU A 137 -17.12 -42.73 -45.17
N ASN A 138 -17.72 -42.36 -46.31
CA ASN A 138 -18.04 -40.97 -46.62
C ASN A 138 -19.04 -40.37 -45.62
N GLN A 139 -20.04 -41.13 -45.20
CA GLN A 139 -20.97 -40.70 -44.15
C GLN A 139 -20.27 -40.51 -42.80
N ALA A 140 -19.34 -41.40 -42.43
CA ALA A 140 -18.53 -41.26 -41.23
C ALA A 140 -17.66 -40.00 -41.28
N LEU A 141 -16.92 -39.79 -42.37
CA LEU A 141 -16.10 -38.59 -42.59
C LEU A 141 -16.93 -37.30 -42.54
N LYS A 142 -18.15 -37.32 -43.09
CA LYS A 142 -19.07 -36.18 -43.02
C LYS A 142 -19.47 -35.86 -41.58
N LYS A 143 -19.70 -36.87 -40.75
CA LYS A 143 -20.01 -36.70 -39.32
C LYS A 143 -18.80 -36.15 -38.56
N ASP A 144 -17.60 -36.67 -38.82
CA ASP A 144 -16.38 -36.19 -38.17
C ASP A 144 -16.04 -34.75 -38.57
N LEU A 145 -16.26 -34.38 -39.84
CA LEU A 145 -16.16 -33.00 -40.29
C LEU A 145 -17.13 -32.07 -39.55
N GLN A 146 -18.37 -32.52 -39.30
CA GLN A 146 -19.33 -31.74 -38.51
C GLN A 146 -18.90 -31.59 -37.05
N ASN A 147 -18.36 -32.66 -36.45
CA ASN A 147 -17.81 -32.62 -35.09
C ASN A 147 -16.64 -31.63 -35.00
N CYS A 148 -15.69 -31.71 -35.94
CA CYS A 148 -14.52 -30.83 -35.99
C CYS A 148 -14.92 -29.37 -36.21
N LYS A 149 -15.95 -29.10 -37.04
CA LYS A 149 -16.54 -27.75 -37.18
C LYS A 149 -17.15 -27.24 -35.88
N GLN A 150 -17.79 -28.10 -35.10
CA GLN A 150 -18.37 -27.70 -33.81
C GLN A 150 -17.28 -27.43 -32.76
N GLU A 151 -16.27 -28.29 -32.71
CA GLU A 151 -15.11 -28.09 -31.84
C GLU A 151 -14.39 -26.78 -32.15
N ASN A 152 -14.20 -26.45 -33.43
CA ASN A 152 -13.59 -25.19 -33.84
C ASN A 152 -14.39 -23.97 -33.32
N ARG A 153 -15.73 -24.01 -33.40
CA ARG A 153 -16.59 -22.95 -32.81
C ARG A 153 -16.44 -22.87 -31.29
N ASN A 154 -16.36 -24.01 -30.60
CA ASN A 154 -16.19 -24.06 -29.16
C ASN A 154 -14.82 -23.48 -28.75
N LEU A 155 -13.75 -23.85 -29.45
CA LEU A 155 -12.40 -23.32 -29.22
C LEU A 155 -12.34 -21.81 -29.49
N GLN A 156 -13.02 -21.33 -30.53
CA GLN A 156 -13.13 -19.90 -30.81
C GLN A 156 -13.83 -19.15 -29.67
N ALA A 157 -14.95 -19.67 -29.15
CA ALA A 157 -15.64 -19.06 -28.00
C ALA A 157 -14.76 -19.05 -26.73
N ILE A 158 -13.98 -20.12 -26.49
CA ILE A 158 -13.03 -20.19 -25.37
C ILE A 158 -11.92 -19.16 -25.56
N LYS A 159 -11.35 -19.04 -26.76
CA LYS A 159 -10.34 -18.04 -27.11
C LYS A 159 -10.84 -16.62 -26.81
N ASP A 160 -12.05 -16.29 -27.27
CA ASP A 160 -12.63 -14.96 -27.07
C ASP A 160 -12.88 -14.66 -25.59
N ALA A 161 -13.36 -15.65 -24.83
CA ALA A 161 -13.55 -15.51 -23.37
C ALA A 161 -12.22 -15.32 -22.62
N LEU A 162 -11.16 -16.03 -23.01
CA LEU A 162 -9.82 -15.86 -22.45
C LEU A 162 -9.25 -14.48 -22.77
N GLN A 163 -9.42 -14.02 -24.01
CA GLN A 163 -8.94 -12.71 -24.43
C GLN A 163 -9.67 -11.56 -23.71
N GLN A 164 -10.98 -11.70 -23.49
CA GLN A 164 -11.73 -10.76 -22.65
C GLN A 164 -11.21 -10.73 -21.21
N ARG A 165 -10.94 -11.89 -20.60
CA ARG A 165 -10.40 -11.97 -19.24
C ARG A 165 -9.01 -11.35 -19.15
N MET A 166 -8.16 -11.55 -20.15
CA MET A 166 -6.84 -10.94 -20.23
C MET A 166 -6.94 -9.42 -20.26
N ALA A 167 -7.82 -8.85 -21.11
CA ALA A 167 -8.04 -7.41 -21.17
C ALA A 167 -8.58 -6.84 -19.83
N GLN A 168 -9.44 -7.58 -19.12
CA GLN A 168 -9.89 -7.19 -17.79
C GLN A 168 -8.74 -7.17 -16.78
N GLN A 169 -7.87 -8.19 -16.80
CA GLN A 169 -6.69 -8.24 -15.93
C GLN A 169 -5.72 -7.10 -16.22
N GLU A 170 -5.48 -6.76 -17.49
CA GLU A 170 -4.67 -5.60 -17.88
C GLU A 170 -5.22 -4.29 -17.29
N GLY A 171 -6.54 -4.12 -17.29
CA GLY A 171 -7.21 -2.99 -16.66
C GLY A 171 -6.98 -2.92 -15.14
N VAL A 172 -7.12 -4.06 -14.44
CA VAL A 172 -6.88 -4.13 -12.98
C VAL A 172 -5.42 -3.84 -12.65
N VAL A 173 -4.48 -4.38 -13.42
CA VAL A 173 -3.04 -4.12 -13.24
C VAL A 173 -2.74 -2.63 -13.43
N LEU A 174 -3.35 -1.98 -14.43
CA LEU A 174 -3.17 -0.56 -14.65
C LEU A 174 -3.72 0.28 -13.49
N GLN A 175 -4.88 -0.10 -12.93
CA GLN A 175 -5.44 0.54 -11.74
C GLN A 175 -4.51 0.40 -10.53
N LEU A 176 -4.04 -0.81 -10.23
CA LEU A 176 -3.11 -1.06 -9.12
C LEU A 176 -1.80 -0.28 -9.28
N LYS A 177 -1.29 -0.12 -10.51
CA LYS A 177 -0.12 0.74 -10.78
C LYS A 177 -0.39 2.20 -10.42
N GLN A 178 -1.58 2.72 -10.73
CA GLN A 178 -1.95 4.09 -10.37
C GLN A 178 -2.10 4.27 -8.85
N GLU A 179 -2.70 3.29 -8.16
CA GLU A 179 -2.84 3.30 -6.69
C GLU A 179 -1.48 3.19 -5.99
N LEU A 180 -0.58 2.35 -6.50
CA LEU A 180 0.79 2.24 -6.02
C LEU A 180 1.57 3.55 -6.16
N LEU A 181 1.40 4.24 -7.29
CA LEU A 181 2.06 5.54 -7.51
C LEU A 181 1.56 6.58 -6.51
N ARG A 182 0.23 6.67 -6.32
CA ARG A 182 -0.37 7.57 -5.34
C ARG A 182 0.12 7.30 -3.91
N THR A 183 0.12 6.03 -3.51
CA THR A 183 0.58 5.61 -2.18
C THR A 183 2.07 5.92 -1.97
N ASN A 184 2.91 5.78 -3.00
CA ASN A 184 4.33 6.15 -2.91
C ASN A 184 4.52 7.65 -2.73
N MET A 185 3.77 8.48 -3.45
CA MET A 185 3.83 9.93 -3.28
C MET A 185 3.44 10.32 -1.84
N ASP A 186 2.37 9.73 -1.30
CA ASP A 186 1.95 9.98 0.10
C ASP A 186 3.02 9.52 1.10
N LYS A 187 3.66 8.38 0.84
CA LYS A 187 4.76 7.85 1.67
C LYS A 187 5.98 8.78 1.64
N ASP A 188 6.35 9.29 0.47
CA ASP A 188 7.50 10.19 0.32
C ASP A 188 7.24 11.55 0.99
N GLU A 189 6.01 12.06 0.90
CA GLU A 189 5.57 13.26 1.61
C GLU A 189 5.67 13.07 3.14
N LEU A 190 5.16 11.97 3.66
CA LEU A 190 5.30 11.64 5.08
C LEU A 190 6.76 11.44 5.51
N HIS A 191 7.58 10.85 4.65
CA HIS A 191 9.01 10.69 4.89
C HIS A 191 9.70 12.06 5.02
N ASN A 192 9.41 12.99 4.12
CA ASN A 192 9.95 14.35 4.17
C ASN A 192 9.53 15.09 5.44
N GLN A 193 8.24 14.99 5.82
CA GLN A 193 7.75 15.56 7.08
C GLN A 193 8.47 14.97 8.30
N ASN A 194 8.75 13.67 8.29
CA ASN A 194 9.46 13.00 9.37
C ASN A 194 10.91 13.49 9.47
N VAL A 195 11.62 13.62 8.34
CA VAL A 195 12.97 14.20 8.28
C VAL A 195 12.99 15.64 8.82
N ASP A 196 12.01 16.46 8.47
CA ASP A 196 11.91 17.84 8.97
C ASP A 196 11.62 17.90 10.47
N LEU A 197 10.75 17.03 10.98
CA LEU A 197 10.49 16.92 12.42
C LEU A 197 11.72 16.45 13.18
N GLN A 198 12.46 15.47 12.64
CA GLN A 198 13.70 14.97 13.20
C GLN A 198 14.75 16.08 13.31
N ARG A 199 14.93 16.89 12.26
CA ARG A 199 15.81 18.07 12.28
C ARG A 199 15.42 19.07 13.38
N LYS A 200 14.12 19.38 13.50
CA LYS A 200 13.61 20.27 14.55
C LYS A 200 13.86 19.72 15.95
N LEU A 201 13.73 18.41 16.15
CA LEU A 201 14.06 17.75 17.42
C LEU A 201 15.55 17.88 17.74
N GLU A 202 16.42 17.68 16.77
CA GLU A 202 17.87 17.84 16.91
C GLU A 202 18.25 19.29 17.27
N GLU A 203 17.64 20.28 16.61
CA GLU A 203 17.81 21.70 16.98
C GLU A 203 17.36 21.99 18.42
N ARG A 204 16.20 21.45 18.85
CA ARG A 204 15.75 21.61 20.24
C ARG A 204 16.71 20.94 21.22
N ASN A 205 17.21 19.76 20.91
CA ASN A 205 18.19 19.06 21.72
C ASN A 205 19.50 19.84 21.84
N GLN A 206 19.94 20.48 20.75
CA GLN A 206 21.11 21.35 20.75
C GLN A 206 20.90 22.55 21.68
N PHE A 207 19.76 23.24 21.60
CA PHE A 207 19.43 24.31 22.54
C PHE A 207 19.38 23.84 23.99
N ILE A 208 18.79 22.68 24.27
CA ILE A 208 18.78 22.10 25.62
C ILE A 208 20.21 21.85 26.11
N ALA A 209 21.10 21.34 25.26
CA ALA A 209 22.49 21.12 25.62
C ALA A 209 23.21 22.43 25.93
N ASP A 210 22.98 23.48 25.16
CA ASP A 210 23.61 24.79 25.36
C ASP A 210 23.09 25.49 26.62
N TYR A 211 21.78 25.45 26.88
CA TYR A 211 21.21 25.95 28.15
C TYR A 211 21.71 25.18 29.37
N LYS A 212 21.89 23.86 29.26
CA LYS A 212 22.51 23.07 30.33
C LYS A 212 23.94 23.53 30.62
N LYS A 213 24.75 23.77 29.58
CA LYS A 213 26.11 24.30 29.75
C LYS A 213 26.08 25.68 30.42
N GLU A 214 25.21 26.58 29.97
CA GLU A 214 25.07 27.92 30.56
C GLU A 214 24.64 27.85 32.03
N MET A 215 23.70 26.97 32.38
CA MET A 215 23.30 26.73 33.76
C MET A 215 24.46 26.23 34.62
N THR A 216 25.22 25.23 34.13
CA THR A 216 26.40 24.74 34.87
C THR A 216 27.46 25.81 35.08
N GLN A 217 27.64 26.72 34.12
CA GLN A 217 28.55 27.85 34.24
C GLN A 217 28.07 28.87 35.28
N LYS A 218 26.77 29.19 35.28
CA LYS A 218 26.15 30.08 36.28
C LYS A 218 26.24 29.47 37.68
N ASP A 219 25.97 28.18 37.84
CA ASP A 219 26.07 27.47 39.11
C ASP A 219 27.51 27.50 39.66
N TRP A 220 28.50 27.30 38.80
CA TRP A 220 29.91 27.42 39.17
C TRP A 220 30.26 28.83 39.69
N LEU A 221 29.81 29.88 38.99
CA LEU A 221 30.05 31.26 39.40
C LEU A 221 29.36 31.59 40.73
N ILE A 222 28.14 31.09 40.94
CA ILE A 222 27.40 31.24 42.19
C ILE A 222 28.16 30.58 43.34
N GLN A 223 28.63 29.34 43.16
CA GLN A 223 29.44 28.64 44.16
C GLN A 223 30.74 29.41 44.48
N GLN A 224 31.40 29.98 43.47
CA GLN A 224 32.58 30.82 43.68
C GLN A 224 32.27 32.08 44.51
N MET A 225 31.16 32.77 44.23
CA MET A 225 30.75 33.96 44.98
C MET A 225 30.32 33.62 46.41
N GLN A 226 29.61 32.51 46.62
CA GLN A 226 29.26 32.02 47.95
C GLN A 226 30.50 31.69 48.78
N GLY A 227 31.48 30.98 48.23
CA GLY A 227 32.74 30.71 48.94
C GLY A 227 33.51 31.98 49.34
N LYS A 228 33.50 33.01 48.49
CA LYS A 228 34.06 34.33 48.85
C LYS A 228 33.29 35.00 49.98
N LEU A 229 31.96 34.95 49.93
CA LEU A 229 31.09 35.50 50.97
C LEU A 229 31.33 34.81 52.31
N ASP A 230 31.39 33.48 52.34
CA ASP A 230 31.66 32.68 53.53
C ASP A 230 33.04 32.99 54.13
N GLU A 231 34.07 33.15 53.28
CA GLU A 231 35.41 33.54 53.71
C GLU A 231 35.43 34.95 54.33
N THR A 232 34.70 35.91 53.74
CA THR A 232 34.58 37.25 54.34
C THR A 232 33.83 37.21 55.68
N HIS A 233 32.78 36.39 55.79
CA HIS A 233 32.07 36.17 57.06
C HIS A 233 32.97 35.52 58.11
N ARG A 234 33.81 34.55 57.73
CA ARG A 234 34.78 33.90 58.61
C ARG A 234 35.79 34.91 59.14
N LYS A 235 36.38 35.74 58.27
CA LYS A 235 37.33 36.80 58.67
C LYS A 235 36.69 37.85 59.57
N LEU A 236 35.46 38.28 59.27
CA LEU A 236 34.73 39.23 60.10
C LEU A 236 34.43 38.63 61.48
N SER A 237 34.07 37.35 61.53
CA SER A 237 33.84 36.63 62.78
C SER A 237 35.15 36.53 63.58
N GLU A 238 36.26 36.14 62.96
CA GLU A 238 37.57 36.06 63.60
C GLU A 238 38.04 37.42 64.14
N ALA A 239 37.88 38.50 63.38
CA ALA A 239 38.16 39.86 63.83
C ALA A 239 37.26 40.27 65.02
N SER A 240 35.99 39.85 65.01
CA SER A 240 35.07 40.02 66.14
C SER A 240 35.53 39.24 67.37
N TYR A 241 35.99 37.99 67.23
CA TYR A 241 36.56 37.18 68.31
C TYR A 241 37.89 37.73 68.84
N GLN A 242 38.72 38.35 68.00
CA GLN A 242 39.95 39.01 68.45
C GLN A 242 39.65 40.30 69.22
N LYS A 243 38.65 41.08 68.77
CA LYS A 243 38.09 42.19 69.56
C LYS A 243 37.58 41.64 70.90
N VAL A 244 36.68 40.64 70.84
CA VAL A 244 36.37 39.62 71.86
C VAL A 244 37.36 39.52 73.04
N ASN A 245 38.53 39.05 72.65
CA ASN A 245 39.62 38.67 73.53
C ASN A 245 40.44 39.87 74.01
N SER A 246 40.52 40.94 73.21
CA SER A 246 41.21 42.19 73.57
C SER A 246 40.54 42.94 74.73
N TYR A 247 39.26 42.72 75.01
CA TYR A 247 38.57 43.30 76.17
C TYR A 247 38.44 42.35 77.38
N ILE A 248 39.01 41.14 77.33
CA ILE A 248 38.98 40.15 78.42
C ILE A 248 40.08 40.36 79.48
N SER A 249 40.89 41.43 79.38
CA SER A 249 41.80 41.84 80.48
C SER A 249 41.14 42.63 81.62
N HIS A 250 39.82 42.81 81.65
CA HIS A 250 39.12 43.41 82.80
C HIS A 250 37.77 42.70 83.11
N PRO A 251 37.46 42.40 84.39
CA PRO A 251 36.25 41.69 84.80
C PRO A 251 35.06 42.65 85.03
N PRO A 252 33.81 42.13 85.17
CA PRO A 252 32.69 42.50 84.31
C PRO A 252 31.58 43.24 85.07
N GLN A 253 30.64 43.89 84.37
CA GLN A 253 29.20 44.02 84.76
C GLN A 253 28.36 44.57 83.60
N THR A 254 27.28 43.87 83.20
CA THR A 254 25.91 44.42 83.06
C THR A 254 24.99 43.57 82.18
N ASN A 255 23.74 43.46 82.63
CA ASN A 255 22.61 42.68 82.12
C ASN A 255 22.00 43.25 80.83
N GLY A 256 21.29 42.41 80.07
CA GLY A 256 20.03 42.83 79.45
C GLY A 256 19.72 42.34 78.02
N PHE A 257 18.89 41.28 77.96
CA PHE A 257 17.79 41.08 77.00
C PHE A 257 18.09 40.73 75.52
N LEU A 258 17.76 39.48 75.17
CA LEU A 258 17.60 38.97 73.81
C LEU A 258 16.33 39.53 73.16
N GLN A 259 16.46 40.13 71.97
CA GLN A 259 15.37 40.21 70.99
C GLN A 259 15.73 39.36 69.78
N THR A 260 15.06 38.22 69.67
CA THR A 260 14.82 37.52 68.41
C THR A 260 13.47 37.98 67.88
N SER A 261 13.40 38.38 66.61
CA SER A 261 12.25 38.16 65.71
C SER A 261 12.48 38.88 64.39
N GLY A 262 12.85 38.10 63.37
CA GLY A 262 12.87 38.52 61.99
C GLY A 262 11.47 38.90 61.51
N LYS A 263 11.42 39.97 60.72
CA LYS A 263 10.25 40.36 59.94
C LYS A 263 10.01 39.30 58.86
N GLY A 264 9.06 38.40 59.09
CA GLY A 264 8.41 37.61 58.04
C GLY A 264 7.31 38.43 57.35
N PRO A 265 7.01 38.16 56.06
CA PRO A 265 6.08 38.96 55.30
C PRO A 265 4.64 38.79 55.78
N ILE A 266 3.92 39.90 55.69
CA ILE A 266 2.49 40.10 55.95
C ILE A 266 1.65 39.02 55.25
N ARG A 267 0.76 38.41 56.01
CA ARG A 267 -0.24 37.44 55.55
C ARG A 267 -1.40 38.21 54.91
N ASP A 268 -1.43 38.24 53.58
CA ASP A 268 -2.55 38.78 52.80
C ASP A 268 -3.86 38.00 53.04
N PRO A 269 -5.04 38.65 52.89
CA PRO A 269 -6.32 38.03 53.16
C PRO A 269 -6.66 36.97 52.09
N ALA A 270 -7.15 35.83 52.57
CA ALA A 270 -7.49 34.63 51.80
C ALA A 270 -8.41 34.77 50.55
N PRO A 271 -9.26 35.80 50.34
CA PRO A 271 -10.10 35.88 49.14
C PRO A 271 -9.35 36.15 47.83
N GLN A 272 -8.14 36.72 47.89
CA GLN A 272 -7.39 37.07 46.68
C GLN A 272 -6.70 35.86 46.04
N ARG A 273 -6.32 34.84 46.83
CA ARG A 273 -5.69 33.63 46.29
C ARG A 273 -6.62 32.83 45.40
N THR A 274 -7.87 32.63 45.81
CA THR A 274 -8.87 31.91 44.99
C THR A 274 -9.21 32.63 43.69
N ALA A 275 -9.18 33.97 43.69
CA ALA A 275 -9.40 34.75 42.47
C ALA A 275 -8.22 34.66 41.50
N ASN A 276 -6.98 34.69 42.02
CA ASN A 276 -5.77 34.54 41.23
C ASN A 276 -5.64 33.12 40.65
N ASP A 277 -5.97 32.09 41.43
CA ASP A 277 -5.95 30.70 40.97
C ASP A 277 -7.00 30.44 39.88
N LEU A 278 -8.21 31.03 40.02
CA LEU A 278 -9.24 30.95 38.99
C LEU A 278 -8.82 31.67 37.71
N GLN A 279 -8.15 32.80 37.83
CA GLN A 279 -7.61 33.54 36.69
C GLN A 279 -6.54 32.71 35.97
N LEU A 280 -5.66 32.04 36.72
CA LEU A 280 -4.65 31.13 36.16
C LEU A 280 -5.30 29.95 35.41
N VAL A 281 -6.38 29.38 35.96
CA VAL A 281 -7.15 28.32 35.29
C VAL A 281 -7.82 28.82 34.01
N ARG A 282 -8.38 30.04 34.02
CA ARG A 282 -8.94 30.68 32.82
C ARG A 282 -7.89 30.93 31.75
N ASP A 283 -6.69 31.34 32.14
CA ASP A 283 -5.58 31.58 31.21
C ASP A 283 -5.01 30.27 30.66
N ALA A 284 -4.96 29.21 31.47
CA ALA A 284 -4.60 27.87 31.03
C ALA A 284 -5.63 27.28 30.03
N LEU A 285 -6.94 27.44 30.29
CA LEU A 285 -7.99 27.01 29.36
C LEU A 285 -7.97 27.82 28.06
N ARG A 286 -7.72 29.13 28.13
CA ARG A 286 -7.54 29.97 26.95
C ARG A 286 -6.31 29.56 26.13
N SER A 287 -5.20 29.24 26.80
CA SER A 287 -3.99 28.73 26.15
C SER A 287 -4.24 27.38 25.47
N LEU A 288 -4.98 26.49 26.13
CA LEU A 288 -5.36 25.20 25.57
C LEU A 288 -6.26 25.37 24.35
N ARG A 289 -7.21 26.32 24.40
CA ARG A 289 -8.08 26.67 23.27
C ARG A 289 -7.27 27.15 22.06
N ASN A 290 -6.26 27.97 22.29
CA ASN A 290 -5.37 28.46 21.23
C ASN A 290 -4.46 27.37 20.64
N SER A 291 -4.33 26.22 21.29
CA SER A 291 -3.56 25.07 20.77
C SER A 291 -4.34 24.23 19.75
N PHE A 292 -5.66 24.43 19.64
CA PHE A 292 -6.53 23.74 18.69
C PHE A 292 -7.01 24.66 17.56
N SER A 293 -7.22 24.10 16.37
CA SER A 293 -7.76 24.85 15.22
C SER A 293 -9.21 25.30 15.48
N GLY A 294 -9.68 26.39 14.87
CA GLY A 294 -10.99 26.98 15.17
C GLY A 294 -12.22 26.07 14.95
N HIS A 295 -12.07 24.95 14.26
CA HIS A 295 -13.14 23.96 14.00
C HIS A 295 -12.87 22.61 14.69
N ASP A 296 -11.94 22.58 15.65
CA ASP A 296 -11.59 21.35 16.35
C ASP A 296 -12.76 20.84 17.22
N PRO A 297 -13.18 19.57 17.08
CA PRO A 297 -14.22 18.99 17.93
C PRO A 297 -13.92 19.13 19.42
N GLN A 298 -12.66 19.18 19.85
CA GLN A 298 -12.28 19.26 21.26
C GLN A 298 -12.64 20.59 21.94
N HIS A 299 -12.99 21.64 21.18
CA HIS A 299 -13.49 22.91 21.75
C HIS A 299 -14.75 22.72 22.60
N HIS A 300 -15.65 21.79 22.23
CA HIS A 300 -16.86 21.52 23.04
C HIS A 300 -16.51 20.98 24.44
N THR A 301 -15.40 20.24 24.55
CA THR A 301 -14.92 19.69 25.81
C THR A 301 -14.34 20.82 26.68
N ILE A 302 -13.61 21.76 26.07
CA ILE A 302 -13.09 22.95 26.76
C ILE A 302 -14.25 23.82 27.27
N ASP A 303 -15.29 24.03 26.45
CA ASP A 303 -16.49 24.79 26.84
C ASP A 303 -17.24 24.13 28.00
N SER A 304 -17.38 22.81 27.98
CA SER A 304 -18.02 22.05 29.06
C SER A 304 -17.25 22.16 30.38
N LEU A 305 -15.91 22.20 30.32
CA LEU A 305 -15.06 22.40 31.50
C LEU A 305 -15.14 23.84 32.03
N GLU A 306 -15.10 24.84 31.14
CA GLU A 306 -15.29 26.24 31.51
C GLU A 306 -16.64 26.46 32.21
N GLN A 307 -17.71 25.86 31.68
CA GLN A 307 -19.04 25.90 32.27
C GLN A 307 -19.12 25.15 33.61
N GLY A 308 -18.48 23.99 33.72
CA GLY A 308 -18.42 23.22 34.98
C GLY A 308 -17.71 23.97 36.10
N ILE A 309 -16.61 24.65 35.78
CA ILE A 309 -15.85 25.48 36.75
C ILE A 309 -16.68 26.70 37.16
N ALA A 310 -17.36 27.38 36.21
CA ALA A 310 -18.24 28.49 36.53
C ALA A 310 -19.37 28.07 37.48
N SER A 311 -20.05 26.94 37.18
CA SER A 311 -21.10 26.39 38.03
C SER A 311 -20.60 26.00 39.43
N LEU A 312 -19.39 25.44 39.54
CA LEU A 312 -18.77 25.11 40.81
C LEU A 312 -18.48 26.37 41.64
N MET A 313 -17.95 27.42 41.01
CA MET A 313 -17.66 28.70 41.68
C MET A 313 -18.94 29.38 42.15
N ASP A 314 -20.00 29.40 41.35
CA ASP A 314 -21.30 29.94 41.75
C ASP A 314 -21.87 29.18 42.95
N ARG A 315 -21.73 27.84 42.97
CA ARG A 315 -22.14 27.01 44.11
C ARG A 315 -21.29 27.27 45.36
N LEU A 316 -19.98 27.42 45.22
CA LEU A 316 -19.07 27.74 46.33
C LEU A 316 -19.36 29.13 46.91
N HIS A 317 -19.65 30.11 46.06
CA HIS A 317 -20.04 31.45 46.50
C HIS A 317 -21.42 31.45 47.17
N ALA A 318 -22.39 30.69 46.65
CA ALA A 318 -23.68 30.50 47.30
C ALA A 318 -23.51 29.85 48.69
N ILE A 319 -22.67 28.81 48.80
CA ILE A 319 -22.37 28.14 50.08
C ILE A 319 -21.65 29.07 51.06
N GLU A 320 -20.66 29.85 50.62
CA GLU A 320 -19.97 30.78 51.53
C GLU A 320 -20.88 31.93 51.98
N ASN A 321 -21.77 32.41 51.10
CA ASN A 321 -22.78 33.42 51.45
C ASN A 321 -23.85 32.84 52.39
N GLN A 322 -24.29 31.60 52.16
CA GLN A 322 -25.18 30.88 53.05
C GLN A 322 -24.54 30.65 54.42
N ARG A 323 -23.25 30.27 54.49
CA ARG A 323 -22.50 30.10 55.75
C ARG A 323 -22.37 31.41 56.53
N ARG A 324 -22.23 32.54 55.82
CA ARG A 324 -22.23 33.88 56.43
C ARG A 324 -23.62 34.28 56.94
N GLN A 325 -24.68 33.86 56.27
CA GLN A 325 -26.07 34.05 56.72
C GLN A 325 -26.44 33.12 57.87
N ASP A 326 -26.01 31.85 57.87
CA ASP A 326 -26.21 30.86 58.93
C ASP A 326 -25.48 31.23 60.22
N ARG A 327 -24.28 31.82 60.12
CA ARG A 327 -23.60 32.40 61.29
C ARG A 327 -24.38 33.58 61.90
N LYS A 328 -25.22 34.25 61.11
CA LYS A 328 -26.14 35.30 61.55
C LYS A 328 -27.50 34.76 62.00
N ALA A 329 -27.89 33.57 61.54
CA ALA A 329 -29.15 32.89 61.85
C ALA A 329 -29.06 31.88 63.02
N ARG A 330 -27.86 31.51 63.49
CA ARG A 330 -27.61 30.71 64.72
C ARG A 330 -27.96 31.48 66.02
N GLY A 331 -28.97 32.33 65.97
CA GLY A 331 -29.72 32.84 67.12
C GLY A 331 -31.09 32.17 67.28
N ARG A 332 -31.53 31.27 66.38
CA ARG A 332 -32.76 30.48 66.54
C ARG A 332 -32.58 29.04 66.01
N LEU A 333 -33.39 28.14 66.57
CA LEU A 333 -33.17 26.71 66.82
C LEU A 333 -33.28 25.73 65.63
N SER A 334 -32.90 24.47 65.94
CA SER A 334 -33.23 23.16 65.32
C SER A 334 -32.27 22.69 64.21
N GLY A 335 -31.60 21.54 64.25
CA GLY A 335 -31.95 20.23 64.82
C GLY A 335 -32.78 19.46 63.80
N THR A 336 -32.24 18.36 63.22
CA THR A 336 -32.91 17.06 62.88
C THR A 336 -32.16 16.26 61.77
N LYS A 337 -31.79 15.02 62.13
CA LYS A 337 -31.59 13.77 61.35
C LYS A 337 -30.46 13.62 60.32
N GLU A 338 -29.47 12.82 60.73
CA GLU A 338 -28.69 11.89 59.91
C GLU A 338 -29.56 10.70 59.46
N LEU A 339 -29.51 10.34 58.17
CA LEU A 339 -29.76 8.98 57.69
C LEU A 339 -29.20 8.79 56.27
N ASN A 340 -28.25 7.86 56.15
CA ASN A 340 -28.05 6.93 55.03
C ASN A 340 -27.70 7.46 53.63
N GLU A 341 -26.44 7.26 53.22
CA GLU A 341 -26.02 7.06 51.81
C GLU A 341 -24.60 6.44 51.81
N TYR A 342 -24.50 5.13 52.06
CA TYR A 342 -23.29 4.35 51.78
C TYR A 342 -23.66 3.07 51.01
N ARG A 343 -24.33 3.25 49.87
CA ARG A 343 -24.44 2.22 48.84
C ARG A 343 -24.90 2.88 47.55
N ASP A 344 -24.39 2.35 46.45
CA ASP A 344 -24.74 2.63 45.05
C ASP A 344 -23.87 3.70 44.37
N SER A 345 -22.73 3.23 43.86
CA SER A 345 -22.00 3.89 42.79
C SER A 345 -21.46 2.84 41.83
N TRP A 346 -22.35 2.18 41.07
CA TRP A 346 -22.02 1.55 39.79
C TRP A 346 -23.27 1.50 38.91
N PRO A 347 -23.29 2.12 37.71
CA PRO A 347 -24.28 1.81 36.70
C PRO A 347 -23.84 0.58 35.89
N PRO A 348 -24.69 -0.46 35.72
CA PRO A 348 -24.43 -1.55 34.80
C PRO A 348 -24.92 -1.15 33.40
N ASN A 349 -24.03 -0.57 32.58
CA ASN A 349 -23.93 -0.74 31.12
C ASN A 349 -23.10 0.39 30.51
N SER A 350 -21.82 0.13 30.29
CA SER A 350 -21.02 0.91 29.36
C SER A 350 -21.36 0.44 27.94
N LYS A 351 -22.21 1.19 27.23
CA LYS A 351 -22.19 1.17 25.76
C LYS A 351 -21.03 2.06 25.33
N MET A 352 -19.92 1.43 24.97
CA MET A 352 -18.85 2.13 24.26
C MET A 352 -19.34 2.50 22.84
N PRO A 353 -19.04 3.71 22.32
CA PRO A 353 -19.23 3.99 20.91
C PRO A 353 -18.11 3.28 20.14
N HIS A 354 -18.44 2.15 19.51
CA HIS A 354 -17.53 1.50 18.58
C HIS A 354 -17.64 2.19 17.21
N SER A 355 -16.48 2.48 16.65
CA SER A 355 -16.25 3.18 15.40
C SER A 355 -17.11 2.67 14.24
N GLN A 356 -17.62 3.63 13.47
CA GLN A 356 -18.38 3.40 12.25
C GLN A 356 -17.44 2.91 11.15
N SER A 357 -17.45 1.61 10.86
CA SER A 357 -16.90 1.02 9.63
C SER A 357 -17.53 -0.36 9.38
N ALA A 358 -18.84 -0.41 9.19
CA ALA A 358 -19.57 -1.50 8.52
C ALA A 358 -21.04 -1.06 8.31
N PRO A 359 -21.69 -1.45 7.19
CA PRO A 359 -23.07 -1.09 6.94
C PRO A 359 -23.98 -1.73 7.99
N VAL A 360 -24.87 -0.92 8.55
CA VAL A 360 -25.99 -1.34 9.40
C VAL A 360 -26.89 -2.29 8.60
N MET A 361 -26.90 -3.56 8.97
CA MET A 361 -28.09 -4.42 8.84
C MET A 361 -28.69 -4.52 10.23
N GLY A 362 -29.66 -3.67 10.50
CA GLY A 362 -30.44 -3.70 11.72
C GLY A 362 -31.33 -4.94 11.77
N GLY A 363 -31.49 -5.48 12.98
CA GLY A 363 -32.64 -6.29 13.37
C GLY A 363 -32.63 -7.77 12.97
N GLY A 364 -32.43 -8.64 13.97
CA GLY A 364 -33.35 -9.78 14.12
C GLY A 364 -32.90 -11.17 13.68
N ASN A 365 -31.69 -11.39 13.16
CA ASN A 365 -31.32 -12.74 12.72
C ASN A 365 -30.31 -13.37 13.68
N SER A 366 -30.80 -14.17 14.64
CA SER A 366 -29.96 -15.06 15.43
C SER A 366 -29.28 -16.05 14.47
N CYS A 367 -28.02 -15.80 14.13
CA CYS A 367 -27.21 -16.70 13.30
C CYS A 367 -26.05 -17.24 14.12
N THR A 368 -25.69 -18.50 13.86
CA THR A 368 -24.48 -19.10 14.41
C THR A 368 -23.33 -18.74 13.48
N LYS A 369 -22.31 -18.07 14.02
CA LYS A 369 -21.06 -17.80 13.30
C LYS A 369 -20.18 -19.04 13.38
N VAL A 370 -19.81 -19.60 12.24
CA VAL A 370 -18.94 -20.77 12.14
C VAL A 370 -17.66 -20.37 11.40
N LEU A 371 -16.52 -20.72 11.96
CA LEU A 371 -15.20 -20.45 11.36
C LEU A 371 -14.63 -21.76 10.83
N TYR A 372 -14.31 -21.80 9.53
CA TYR A 372 -13.73 -22.98 8.88
C TYR A 372 -12.23 -22.83 8.70
N PHE A 373 -11.50 -23.88 9.04
CA PHE A 373 -10.09 -24.05 8.73
C PHE A 373 -9.98 -25.16 7.68
N THR A 374 -9.26 -24.90 6.58
CA THR A 374 -9.01 -25.91 5.56
C THR A 374 -7.53 -25.91 5.22
N ASP A 375 -6.97 -27.10 4.93
CA ASP A 375 -5.55 -27.26 4.61
C ASP A 375 -5.15 -26.59 3.29
N ARG A 376 -6.13 -26.08 2.53
CA ARG A 376 -5.93 -25.39 1.24
C ARG A 376 -5.90 -23.86 1.35
N SER A 377 -6.22 -23.28 2.51
CA SER A 377 -6.26 -21.82 2.70
C SER A 377 -5.64 -21.42 4.04
N LEU A 378 -4.58 -20.61 4.00
CA LEU A 378 -3.94 -20.06 5.21
C LEU A 378 -4.85 -19.10 5.99
N THR A 379 -5.89 -18.55 5.36
CA THR A 379 -6.86 -17.66 5.98
C THR A 379 -8.17 -18.39 6.26
N PRO A 380 -8.59 -18.53 7.54
CA PRO A 380 -9.89 -19.10 7.84
C PRO A 380 -11.01 -18.19 7.35
N PHE A 381 -12.10 -18.76 6.87
CA PHE A 381 -13.27 -18.00 6.42
C PHE A 381 -14.48 -18.28 7.30
N MET A 382 -15.27 -17.23 7.54
CA MET A 382 -16.39 -17.24 8.47
C MET A 382 -17.72 -17.29 7.71
N VAL A 383 -18.60 -18.19 8.10
CA VAL A 383 -19.95 -18.34 7.54
C VAL A 383 -21.00 -18.12 8.63
N ASN A 384 -22.06 -17.37 8.31
CA ASN A 384 -23.17 -17.13 9.21
C ASN A 384 -24.34 -18.03 8.83
N ILE A 385 -24.67 -19.00 9.70
CA ILE A 385 -25.81 -19.90 9.49
C ILE A 385 -27.03 -19.32 10.21
N PRO A 386 -28.10 -18.93 9.51
CA PRO A 386 -29.31 -18.45 10.15
C PRO A 386 -29.96 -19.58 10.97
N LYS A 387 -30.35 -19.31 12.21
CA LYS A 387 -31.15 -20.27 13.00
C LYS A 387 -32.55 -20.34 12.40
N ARG A 388 -33.05 -21.56 12.15
CA ARG A 388 -34.44 -21.81 11.73
C ARG A 388 -35.40 -21.72 12.89
#